data_AF-A0A9E4ESV7-F1
#
_entry.id   AF-A0A9E4ESV7-F1
#
_cell.length_a   1.000
_cell.length_b   1.000
_cell.length_c   1.000
_cell.angle_alpha   90.00
_cell.angle_beta   90.00
_cell.angle_gamma   90.00
#
_symmetry.space_group_name_H-M   'P 1'
#
loop_
_entity.id
_entity.type
_entity.pdbx_description
1 polymer ?
#
loop_
_entity_poly.entity_id
_entity_poly.type
_entity_poly.pdbx_seq_one_letter_code
_entity_poly.pdbx_strand_id
1 'polypeptide(L)' 'MNTVYIKFNSRKHQVKGYYELATHATVTSLPNRVYIVPVQALSILDEQDISYRRASEDEVEKSHAQIRNPAASVLQ' A
#
# COMPACT_ATOMS: atom_id res chain seq x y z
N MET A 1 -10.58 -12.26 7.34
CA MET A 1 -9.16 -11.98 7.01
C MET A 1 -8.82 -10.61 7.55
N ASN A 2 -7.81 -10.48 8.41
CA ASN A 2 -7.42 -9.21 9.00
C ASN A 2 -6.40 -8.51 8.08
N THR A 3 -6.63 -7.25 7.74
CA THR A 3 -5.79 -6.47 6.82
C THR A 3 -5.26 -5.22 7.50
N VAL A 4 -4.12 -4.74 7.04
CA VAL A 4 -3.46 -3.53 7.52
C VAL A 4 -3.14 -2.60 6.36
N TYR A 5 -3.21 -1.30 6.63
CA TYR A 5 -2.80 -0.25 5.70
C TYR A 5 -1.33 0.08 5.94
N ILE A 6 -0.50 -0.04 4.91
CA ILE A 6 0.93 0.25 4.98
C ILE A 6 1.38 1.24 3.92
N LYS A 7 2.54 1.85 4.17
CA LYS A 7 3.33 2.59 3.18
C LYS A 7 4.76 2.10 3.23
N PHE A 8 5.36 1.94 2.06
CA PHE A 8 6.78 1.63 1.96
C PHE A 8 7.63 2.87 2.27
N ASN A 9 8.74 2.68 2.98
CA ASN A 9 9.58 3.78 3.43
C ASN A 9 10.50 4.33 2.33
N SER A 10 10.67 3.60 1.22
CA SER A 10 11.47 4.04 0.07
C SER A 10 10.87 3.54 -1.24
N ARG A 11 11.26 4.17 -2.36
CA ARG A 11 10.85 3.70 -3.71
C ARG A 11 11.39 2.31 -4.03
N LYS A 12 12.62 1.99 -3.58
CA LYS A 12 13.23 0.66 -3.72
C LYS A 12 12.37 -0.40 -3.04
N HIS A 13 11.98 -0.16 -1.79
CA HIS A 13 11.12 -1.06 -1.02
C HIS A 13 9.71 -1.14 -1.59
N GLN A 14 9.20 -0.04 -2.14
CA GLN A 14 7.90 -0.04 -2.81
C GLN A 14 7.88 -1.00 -4.00
N VAL A 15 8.87 -0.92 -4.89
CA VAL A 15 8.90 -1.76 -6.10
C VAL A 15 9.07 -3.23 -5.73
N LYS A 16 10.08 -3.55 -4.90
CA LYS A 16 10.33 -4.92 -4.46
C LYS A 16 9.15 -5.46 -3.65
N GLY A 17 8.69 -4.71 -2.65
CA GLY A 17 7.65 -5.15 -1.72
C GLY A 17 6.29 -5.35 -2.39
N TYR A 18 5.93 -4.48 -3.33
CA TYR A 18 4.71 -4.69 -4.11
C TYR A 18 4.82 -5.95 -4.98
N TYR A 19 5.97 -6.19 -5.62
CA TYR A 19 6.18 -7.39 -6.42
C TYR A 19 6.07 -8.67 -5.59
N GLU A 20 6.76 -8.75 -4.45
CA GLU A 20 6.71 -9.92 -3.56
C GLU A 20 5.29 -10.17 -3.04
N LEU A 21 4.62 -9.10 -2.58
CA LEU A 21 3.24 -9.21 -2.10
C LEU A 21 2.28 -9.63 -3.19
N ALA A 22 2.37 -9.06 -4.40
CA ALA A 22 1.49 -9.43 -5.50
C ALA A 22 1.73 -10.86 -6.01
N THR A 23 2.94 -11.39 -5.82
CA THR A 23 3.29 -12.76 -6.20
C THR A 23 2.80 -13.79 -5.19
N HIS A 24 2.84 -13.46 -3.89
CA HIS A 24 2.62 -14.43 -2.81
C HIS A 24 1.36 -14.19 -1.98
N ALA A 25 0.69 -13.04 -2.15
CA ALA A 25 -0.49 -12.66 -1.37
C ALA A 25 -1.44 -11.75 -2.17
N THR A 26 -2.60 -11.44 -1.58
CA THR A 26 -3.50 -10.43 -2.12
C THR A 26 -3.08 -9.05 -1.60
N VAL A 27 -2.71 -8.13 -2.49
CA VAL A 27 -2.41 -6.74 -2.14
C VAL A 27 -3.30 -5.80 -2.95
N THR A 28 -3.93 -4.82 -2.29
CA THR A 28 -4.65 -3.75 -2.97
C THR A 28 -3.84 -2.46 -2.84
N SER A 29 -3.59 -1.78 -3.95
CA SER A 29 -2.99 -0.46 -3.95
C SER A 29 -4.08 0.61 -3.99
N LEU A 30 -3.97 1.59 -3.10
CA LEU A 30 -4.79 2.79 -3.08
C LEU A 30 -3.95 3.99 -3.55
N PRO A 31 -4.60 5.12 -3.90
CA PRO A 31 -3.90 6.37 -4.12
C PRO A 31 -3.02 6.79 -2.92
N ASN A 32 -2.11 7.73 -3.13
CA ASN A 32 -1.15 8.19 -2.12
C ASN A 32 -0.19 7.11 -1.59
N ARG A 33 0.03 6.05 -2.37
CA ARG A 33 0.94 4.93 -2.06
C ARG A 33 0.59 4.21 -0.76
N VAL A 34 -0.71 4.09 -0.48
CA VAL A 34 -1.23 3.26 0.62
C VAL A 34 -1.56 1.88 0.08
N TYR A 35 -1.21 0.84 0.81
CA TYR A 35 -1.46 -0.55 0.42
C TYR A 35 -2.24 -1.27 1.50
N ILE A 36 -3.26 -2.02 1.10
CA ILE A 36 -4.00 -2.93 1.95
C ILE A 36 -3.35 -4.31 1.82
N VAL A 37 -2.84 -4.82 2.93
CA VAL A 37 -2.07 -6.07 2.98
C VAL A 37 -2.63 -6.96 4.09
N PRO A 38 -2.85 -8.27 3.86
CA PRO A 38 -3.15 -9.22 4.93
C PRO A 38 -2.07 -9.20 6.00
N VAL A 39 -2.43 -9.19 7.28
CA VAL A 39 -1.44 -9.13 8.37
C VAL A 39 -0.41 -10.28 8.27
N GLN A 40 -0.85 -11.48 7.89
CA GLN A 40 0.02 -12.64 7.67
C GLN A 40 1.04 -12.44 6.54
N ALA A 41 0.75 -11.59 5.54
CA ALA A 41 1.64 -11.34 4.42
C ALA A 41 2.73 -10.32 4.75
N LEU A 42 2.69 -9.69 5.93
CA LEU A 42 3.77 -8.81 6.39
C LEU A 42 5.08 -9.58 6.61
N SER A 43 5.02 -10.88 6.95
CA SER A 43 6.23 -11.69 7.12
C SER A 43 7.07 -11.77 5.85
N ILE A 44 6.43 -11.76 4.67
CA ILE A 44 7.11 -11.72 3.36
C ILE A 44 7.98 -10.45 3.25
N LEU A 45 7.47 -9.31 3.74
CA LEU A 45 8.22 -8.06 3.71
C LEU A 45 9.39 -8.11 4.69
N ASP A 46 9.16 -8.65 5.89
CA ASP A 46 10.19 -8.76 6.94
C ASP A 46 11.31 -9.73 6.51
N GLU A 47 10.97 -10.90 5.96
CA GLU A 47 11.91 -11.90 5.42
C GLU A 47 12.78 -11.35 4.29
N GLN A 48 12.24 -10.40 3.51
CA GLN A 48 12.91 -9.81 2.35
C GLN A 48 13.65 -8.49 2.66
N ASP A 49 13.72 -8.11 3.94
CA ASP A 49 14.27 -6.85 4.46
C ASP A 49 13.65 -5.61 3.77
N ILE A 50 12.33 -5.63 3.62
CA ILE A 50 11.57 -4.58 2.96
C ILE A 50 10.96 -3.68 4.03
N SER A 51 11.53 -2.49 4.20
CA SER A 51 11.04 -1.55 5.21
C SER A 51 9.72 -0.86 4.81
N TYR A 52 8.72 -0.99 5.69
CA TYR A 52 7.42 -0.34 5.61
C TYR A 52 7.03 0.28 6.96
N ARG A 53 5.95 1.05 6.98
CA ARG A 53 5.26 1.50 8.18
C ARG A 53 3.76 1.38 8.01
N ARG A 54 3.01 1.42 9.11
CA ARG A 54 1.54 1.58 9.05
C ARG A 54 1.21 2.97 8.50
N ALA A 55 0.19 3.03 7.64
CA ALA A 55 -0.39 4.30 7.21
C ALA A 55 -1.14 4.93 8.40
N SER A 56 -1.10 6.26 8.53
CA SER A 56 -1.91 6.95 9.53
C SER A 56 -3.39 7.00 9.08
N GLU A 57 -4.29 7.28 10.03
CA GLU A 57 -5.72 7.42 9.73
C GLU A 57 -5.98 8.50 8.65
N ASP A 58 -5.34 9.67 8.76
CA ASP A 58 -5.42 10.75 7.77
C ASP A 58 -4.94 10.31 6.37
N GLU A 59 -3.88 9.50 6.27
CA GLU A 59 -3.41 8.99 4.98
C GLU A 59 -4.42 8.03 4.35
N VAL A 60 -5.03 7.16 5.18
CA VAL A 60 -6.06 6.21 4.72
C VAL A 60 -7.30 6.96 4.28
N GLU A 61 -7.75 7.94 5.05
CA GLU A 61 -8.91 8.78 4.72
C GLU A 61 -8.70 9.53 3.41
N LYS A 62 -7.55 10.18 3.22
CA LYS A 62 -7.20 10.88 1.97
C LYS A 62 -7.20 9.94 0.77
N SER A 63 -6.64 8.74 0.91
CA SER A 63 -6.66 7.73 -0.15
C SER A 63 -8.09 7.31 -0.52
N HIS A 64 -8.97 7.10 0.46
CA HIS A 64 -10.37 6.79 0.18
C HIS A 64 -11.15 7.98 -0.39
N ALA A 65 -10.90 9.19 0.09
CA ALA A 65 -11.54 10.40 -0.40
C ALA A 65 -11.24 10.62 -1.90
N GLN A 66 -10.01 10.33 -2.34
CA GLN A 66 -9.61 10.41 -3.74
C GLN A 66 -10.25 9.33 -4.62
N ILE A 67 -10.55 8.15 -4.08
CA ILE A 67 -11.30 7.12 -4.80
C ILE A 67 -12.76 7.55 -4.96
N ARG A 68 -13.35 8.16 -3.92
CA ARG A 68 -14.73 8.68 -3.95
C ARG A 68 -14.87 9.89 -4.88
N ASN A 69 -13.85 10.75 -4.91
CA ASN A 69 -13.79 11.96 -5.71
C ASN A 69 -12.55 11.90 -6.61
N PRO A 70 -12.56 11.08 -7.67
CA PRO A 70 -11.46 11.09 -8.62
C PRO A 70 -11.40 12.50 -9.21
N ALA A 71 -10.26 13.19 -9.04
CA ALA A 71 -10.06 14.48 -9.67
C ALA A 71 -10.33 14.30 -11.17
N ALA A 72 -11.28 15.08 -11.72
CA ALA A 72 -11.58 15.05 -13.13
C ALA A 72 -10.26 15.22 -13.89
N SER A 73 -9.93 14.29 -14.80
CA SER A 73 -8.79 14.44 -15.69
C SER A 73 -8.97 15.77 -16.43
N VAL A 74 -8.19 16.78 -16.03
CA VAL A 74 -8.00 17.97 -16.85
C VAL A 74 -7.12 17.50 -18.00
N LEU A 75 -7.75 17.08 -19.09
CA LEU A 75 -7.10 16.92 -20.39
C LEU A 75 -6.54 18.29 -20.76
N GLN A 76 -5.21 18.45 -20.69
CA GLN A 76 -4.49 19.54 -21.36
C GLN A 76 -3.99 19.05 -22.70
#